data_AF-A0AAQ3L9B1-F1
#
_entry.id   AF-A0AAQ3L9B1-F1
#
_cell.length_a   1.000
_cell.length_b   1.000
_cell.length_c   1.000
_cell.angle_alpha   90.00
_cell.angle_beta   90.00
_cell.angle_gamma   90.00
#
_symmetry.space_group_name_H-M   'P 1'
#
loop_
_entity.id
_entity.type
_entity.pdbx_description
1 polymer ?
#
loop_
_entity_poly.entity_id
_entity_poly.type
_entity_poly.pdbx_seq_one_letter_code
_entity_poly.pdbx_strand_id
1 'polypeptide(L)'
;MVKLLSALNGAGHIASRQLFVALTLLALGFSSTGFAKFVSPDDDAIRYIGRFTDDYRFAWTGTEIETLFKGTTILAELQVVARGTAGLTILVDGEPHFLKIGKGRQKYTLAKGLDPEQVHRISIIKRSEVGLGTVRFYGFELPDGGELIRPPAPERKMLVIGDSITCGYGNEAKVPGEGNTIENQNGYMSYALVAARALNADAMLVCWSGRGMYRNRSAENDQAGTLPKLFDQILPFDADILWDHARFVPDVIVINLGTNDAAELDGVKSPLPKEEFIKTYIAFLERLRELAPEAYLVLSIGPMKYGPVADWLPEIASSFEDTSVLVYAPFSGKADIGGHYHPSVAKAKDMARELVDTIHSMVAWEE
;
A
#
# COMPACT_ATOMS: atom_id res chain seq x y z
N MET A 1 -53.31 -76.65 -31.75
CA MET A 1 -53.63 -77.45 -30.55
C MET A 1 -53.64 -76.48 -29.39
N VAL A 2 -54.72 -76.07 -28.72
CA VAL A 2 -56.07 -76.60 -28.48
C VAL A 2 -56.93 -75.39 -28.00
N LYS A 3 -58.14 -75.21 -28.58
CA LYS A 3 -59.46 -74.73 -28.03
C LYS A 3 -59.49 -73.46 -27.12
N LEU A 4 -60.52 -72.62 -27.05
CA LEU A 4 -61.87 -72.51 -27.65
C LEU A 4 -62.40 -71.07 -27.40
N LEU A 5 -63.44 -70.73 -28.15
CA LEU A 5 -64.25 -69.50 -28.15
C LEU A 5 -65.18 -69.28 -26.92
N SER A 6 -65.71 -68.05 -26.90
CA SER A 6 -67.00 -67.57 -26.38
C SER A 6 -67.08 -67.25 -24.88
N ALA A 7 -67.91 -66.34 -24.39
CA ALA A 7 -68.65 -65.14 -24.82
C ALA A 7 -69.47 -64.77 -23.57
N LEU A 8 -69.68 -63.49 -23.25
CA LEU A 8 -70.91 -63.03 -22.55
C LEU A 8 -70.97 -61.50 -22.43
N ASN A 9 -72.13 -60.99 -22.81
CA ASN A 9 -72.62 -59.61 -22.76
C ASN A 9 -72.71 -59.06 -21.33
N GLY A 10 -72.71 -57.72 -21.19
CA GLY A 10 -73.44 -57.07 -20.10
C GLY A 10 -72.93 -55.70 -19.67
N ALA A 11 -73.71 -54.68 -20.01
CA ALA A 11 -73.67 -53.27 -19.62
C ALA A 11 -73.22 -52.92 -18.18
N GLY A 12 -72.70 -51.68 -18.01
CA GLY A 12 -73.00 -50.88 -16.80
C GLY A 12 -71.86 -50.06 -16.20
N HIS A 13 -71.95 -48.74 -16.40
CA HIS A 13 -71.57 -47.65 -15.49
C HIS A 13 -70.14 -47.46 -14.93
N ILE A 14 -69.49 -46.42 -15.47
CA ILE A 14 -68.98 -45.21 -14.79
C ILE A 14 -68.42 -45.40 -13.37
N ALA A 15 -67.09 -45.29 -13.23
CA ALA A 15 -66.47 -44.67 -12.06
C ALA A 15 -65.11 -44.06 -12.44
N SER A 16 -65.06 -42.73 -12.35
CA SER A 16 -63.90 -41.86 -12.53
C SER A 16 -62.75 -42.19 -11.58
N ARG A 17 -61.54 -42.45 -12.11
CA ARG A 17 -60.29 -42.35 -11.34
C ARG A 17 -59.63 -41.02 -11.67
N GLN A 18 -59.61 -40.12 -10.69
CA GLN A 18 -58.86 -38.87 -10.71
C GLN A 18 -57.35 -39.18 -10.75
N LEU A 19 -56.65 -38.66 -11.75
CA LEU A 19 -55.20 -38.63 -11.80
C LEU A 19 -54.75 -37.25 -11.31
N PHE A 20 -54.23 -37.17 -10.09
CA PHE A 20 -53.54 -35.98 -9.59
C PHE A 20 -52.19 -35.87 -10.30
N VAL A 21 -52.04 -34.91 -11.21
CA VAL A 21 -50.74 -34.48 -11.73
C VAL A 21 -50.26 -33.35 -10.83
N ALA A 22 -49.33 -33.65 -9.93
CA ALA A 22 -48.59 -32.63 -9.20
C ALA A 22 -47.57 -31.98 -10.15
N LEU A 23 -47.85 -30.74 -10.58
CA LEU A 23 -46.87 -29.91 -11.28
C LEU A 23 -45.94 -29.30 -10.22
N THR A 24 -44.78 -29.91 -10.01
CA THR A 24 -43.70 -29.30 -9.23
C THR A 24 -43.04 -28.24 -10.11
N LEU A 25 -43.41 -26.97 -9.90
CA LEU A 25 -42.69 -25.81 -10.45
C LEU A 25 -41.30 -25.76 -9.82
N LEU A 26 -40.31 -26.33 -10.51
CA LEU A 26 -38.91 -26.12 -10.21
C LEU A 26 -38.57 -24.69 -10.63
N ALA A 27 -38.68 -23.75 -9.70
CA ALA A 27 -38.10 -22.42 -9.86
C ALA A 27 -36.58 -22.58 -9.85
N LEU A 28 -36.01 -22.86 -11.03
CA LEU A 28 -34.61 -22.62 -11.32
C LEU A 28 -34.41 -21.12 -11.20
N GLY A 29 -33.94 -20.69 -10.02
CA GLY A 29 -33.33 -19.38 -9.86
C GLY A 29 -32.14 -19.33 -10.81
N PHE A 30 -32.37 -18.84 -12.02
CA PHE A 30 -31.31 -18.27 -12.82
C PHE A 30 -30.80 -17.07 -12.04
N SER A 31 -29.76 -17.29 -11.23
CA SER A 31 -28.84 -16.20 -10.95
C SER A 31 -28.31 -15.80 -12.31
N SER A 32 -28.84 -14.70 -12.85
CA SER A 32 -28.20 -14.00 -13.94
C SER A 32 -26.83 -13.61 -13.39
N THR A 33 -25.81 -14.41 -13.70
CA THR A 33 -24.45 -13.92 -13.74
C THR A 33 -24.45 -12.90 -14.87
N GLY A 34 -24.90 -11.69 -14.55
CA GLY A 34 -24.85 -10.55 -15.45
C GLY A 34 -23.43 -10.41 -15.97
N PHE A 35 -23.31 -10.01 -17.22
CA PHE A 35 -22.03 -9.75 -17.82
C PHE A 35 -21.25 -8.76 -16.94
N ALA A 36 -19.93 -8.91 -16.90
CA ALA A 36 -19.13 -8.06 -16.05
C ALA A 36 -18.85 -6.73 -16.76
N LYS A 37 -19.13 -5.61 -16.10
CA LYS A 37 -18.78 -4.26 -16.58
C LYS A 37 -17.31 -4.01 -16.24
N PHE A 38 -16.49 -3.90 -17.27
CA PHE A 38 -15.11 -3.44 -17.12
C PHE A 38 -15.07 -1.91 -17.01
N VAL A 39 -14.30 -1.41 -16.05
CA VAL A 39 -14.03 0.02 -15.84
C VAL A 39 -12.55 0.27 -16.06
N SER A 40 -12.25 1.12 -17.03
CA SER A 40 -10.90 1.47 -17.46
C SER A 40 -10.13 2.19 -16.35
N PRO A 41 -8.79 2.08 -16.26
CA PRO A 41 -8.03 2.71 -15.18
C PRO A 41 -7.94 4.24 -15.33
N ASP A 42 -8.34 4.81 -16.46
CA ASP A 42 -8.47 6.26 -16.66
C ASP A 42 -9.85 6.83 -16.26
N ASP A 43 -10.70 6.02 -15.63
CA ASP A 43 -12.01 6.47 -15.15
C ASP A 43 -11.87 7.45 -13.98
N ASP A 44 -12.56 8.59 -14.06
CA ASP A 44 -12.51 9.67 -13.07
C ASP A 44 -13.04 9.28 -11.68
N ALA A 45 -13.76 8.14 -11.57
CA ALA A 45 -14.18 7.60 -10.28
C ALA A 45 -13.02 6.98 -9.48
N ILE A 46 -11.87 6.74 -10.11
CA ILE A 46 -10.72 6.11 -9.46
C ILE A 46 -9.73 7.18 -8.98
N ARG A 47 -9.38 7.13 -7.69
CA ARG A 47 -8.39 8.02 -7.08
C ARG A 47 -7.06 7.28 -6.93
N TYR A 48 -5.98 7.97 -7.28
CA TYR A 48 -4.61 7.44 -7.26
C TYR A 48 -3.76 8.26 -6.30
N ILE A 49 -3.20 7.64 -5.27
CA ILE A 49 -2.29 8.27 -4.30
C ILE A 49 -0.91 7.64 -4.40
N GLY A 50 0.10 8.45 -4.70
CA GLY A 50 1.47 8.01 -4.95
C GLY A 50 1.86 8.14 -6.43
N ARG A 51 2.96 7.49 -6.81
CA ARG A 51 3.57 7.69 -8.13
C ARG A 51 3.18 6.59 -9.11
N PHE A 52 2.55 7.01 -10.19
CA PHE A 52 2.08 6.15 -11.28
C PHE A 52 2.63 6.63 -12.61
N THR A 53 3.04 5.69 -13.45
CA THR A 53 3.30 5.96 -14.87
C THR A 53 1.98 6.19 -15.61
N ASP A 54 2.03 6.73 -16.83
CA ASP A 54 0.85 6.95 -17.67
C ASP A 54 0.09 5.65 -17.99
N ASP A 55 0.78 4.50 -17.98
CA ASP A 55 0.19 3.17 -18.16
C ASP A 55 -0.16 2.46 -16.85
N TYR A 56 -0.29 3.22 -15.75
CA TYR A 56 -0.73 2.78 -14.41
C TYR A 56 0.20 1.74 -13.75
N ARG A 57 1.51 1.87 -13.97
CA ARG A 57 2.53 1.11 -13.22
C ARG A 57 2.96 1.88 -11.98
N PHE A 58 3.19 1.16 -10.89
CA PHE A 58 3.65 1.71 -9.61
C PHE A 58 4.58 0.74 -8.89
N ALA A 59 5.52 1.29 -8.12
CA ALA A 59 6.57 0.52 -7.46
C ALA A 59 6.74 0.84 -5.98
N TRP A 60 6.50 2.08 -5.56
CA TRP A 60 6.77 2.50 -4.19
C TRP A 60 5.82 1.84 -3.17
N THR A 61 6.33 1.59 -1.97
CA THR A 61 5.49 1.16 -0.84
C THR A 61 4.44 2.23 -0.58
N GLY A 62 3.24 1.82 -0.18
CA GLY A 62 2.16 2.72 0.20
C GLY A 62 1.38 3.34 -0.96
N THR A 63 1.80 3.15 -2.21
CA THR A 63 1.00 3.57 -3.37
C THR A 63 -0.39 2.94 -3.32
N GLU A 64 -1.41 3.77 -3.47
CA GLU A 64 -2.81 3.44 -3.25
C GLU A 64 -3.67 3.76 -4.46
N ILE A 65 -4.63 2.87 -4.73
CA ILE A 65 -5.72 3.05 -5.69
C ILE A 65 -7.01 2.89 -4.89
N GLU A 66 -7.89 3.87 -4.92
CA GLU A 66 -9.16 3.77 -4.19
C GLU A 66 -10.37 4.24 -5.01
N THR A 67 -11.51 3.65 -4.68
CA THR A 67 -12.81 4.00 -5.24
C THR A 67 -13.91 3.72 -4.22
N LEU A 68 -15.02 4.44 -4.31
CA LEU A 68 -16.29 3.96 -3.77
C LEU A 68 -17.00 3.15 -4.86
N PHE A 69 -17.86 2.21 -4.50
CA PHE A 69 -18.65 1.47 -5.48
C PHE A 69 -19.99 0.99 -4.94
N LYS A 70 -20.96 0.81 -5.85
CA LYS A 70 -22.22 0.10 -5.60
C LYS A 70 -22.22 -1.20 -6.37
N GLY A 71 -22.53 -2.30 -5.69
CA GLY A 71 -22.61 -3.63 -6.28
C GLY A 71 -22.20 -4.73 -5.30
N THR A 72 -22.42 -5.97 -5.69
CA THR A 72 -22.18 -7.13 -4.80
C THR A 72 -20.75 -7.63 -4.80
N THR A 73 -19.97 -7.31 -5.84
CA THR A 73 -18.63 -7.86 -6.11
C THR A 73 -17.79 -6.83 -6.85
N ILE A 74 -16.50 -6.78 -6.55
CA ILE A 74 -15.53 -5.99 -7.30
C ILE A 74 -14.23 -6.78 -7.48
N LEU A 75 -13.72 -6.81 -8.70
CA LEU A 75 -12.44 -7.39 -9.05
C LEU A 75 -11.50 -6.29 -9.56
N ALA A 76 -10.19 -6.47 -9.35
CA ALA A 76 -9.17 -5.67 -10.01
C ALA A 76 -8.34 -6.55 -10.93
N GLU A 77 -8.02 -6.03 -12.11
CA GLU A 77 -7.10 -6.68 -13.02
C GLU A 77 -5.68 -6.14 -12.80
N LEU A 78 -4.76 -7.02 -12.41
CA LEU A 78 -3.43 -6.65 -11.93
C LEU A 78 -2.35 -7.55 -12.54
N GLN A 79 -1.14 -7.03 -12.64
CA GLN A 79 0.05 -7.80 -13.03
C GLN A 79 1.29 -7.28 -12.30
N VAL A 80 2.17 -8.18 -11.85
CA VAL A 80 3.56 -7.83 -11.55
C VAL A 80 4.36 -7.83 -12.86
N VAL A 81 4.75 -6.65 -13.33
CA VAL A 81 5.43 -6.45 -14.63
C VAL A 81 6.95 -6.49 -14.53
N ALA A 82 7.49 -6.25 -13.34
CA ALA A 82 8.91 -6.41 -13.05
C ALA A 82 9.10 -7.03 -11.66
N ARG A 83 10.18 -7.79 -11.51
CA ARG A 83 10.48 -8.63 -10.34
C ARG A 83 9.45 -9.77 -10.16
N GLY A 84 9.42 -10.39 -8.98
CA GLY A 84 8.78 -11.70 -8.77
C GLY A 84 7.32 -11.61 -8.36
N THR A 85 7.04 -10.81 -7.33
CA THR A 85 5.75 -10.80 -6.62
C THR A 85 5.52 -9.46 -5.95
N ALA A 86 4.26 -9.08 -5.70
CA ALA A 86 3.94 -7.93 -4.86
C ALA A 86 2.87 -8.30 -3.82
N GLY A 87 2.91 -7.62 -2.68
CA GLY A 87 1.92 -7.74 -1.63
C GLY A 87 1.06 -6.48 -1.64
N LEU A 88 -0.25 -6.65 -1.54
CA LEU A 88 -1.26 -5.59 -1.53
C LEU A 88 -2.19 -5.70 -0.31
N THR A 89 -2.30 -4.64 0.47
CA THR A 89 -3.39 -4.48 1.45
C THR A 89 -4.63 -4.01 0.72
N ILE A 90 -5.65 -4.84 0.76
CA ILE A 90 -6.96 -4.49 0.23
C ILE A 90 -7.83 -4.10 1.42
N LEU A 91 -8.36 -2.88 1.43
CA LEU A 91 -9.35 -2.44 2.41
C LEU A 91 -10.73 -2.59 1.79
N VAL A 92 -11.65 -3.23 2.50
CA VAL A 92 -13.08 -3.28 2.17
C VAL A 92 -13.82 -2.66 3.34
N ASP A 93 -14.40 -1.47 3.13
CA ASP A 93 -15.06 -0.69 4.19
C ASP A 93 -14.17 -0.46 5.43
N GLY A 94 -12.87 -0.30 5.20
CA GLY A 94 -11.85 -0.10 6.25
C GLY A 94 -11.22 -1.38 6.78
N GLU A 95 -11.78 -2.56 6.49
CA GLU A 95 -11.26 -3.84 6.96
C GLU A 95 -10.14 -4.38 6.04
N PRO A 96 -8.91 -4.58 6.56
CA PRO A 96 -7.77 -4.98 5.75
C PRO A 96 -7.68 -6.48 5.50
N HIS A 97 -7.29 -6.87 4.29
CA HIS A 97 -6.85 -8.23 3.99
C HIS A 97 -5.58 -8.30 3.13
N PHE A 98 -4.88 -9.42 3.24
CA PHE A 98 -3.64 -9.69 2.53
C PHE A 98 -3.90 -10.35 1.18
N LEU A 99 -3.53 -9.65 0.10
CA LEU A 99 -3.44 -10.22 -1.24
C LEU A 99 -1.99 -10.26 -1.71
N LYS A 100 -1.51 -11.44 -2.11
CA LYS A 100 -0.24 -11.63 -2.82
C LYS A 100 -0.51 -11.80 -4.30
N ILE A 101 0.15 -11.00 -5.13
CA ILE A 101 0.03 -11.04 -6.58
C ILE A 101 1.36 -11.42 -7.24
N GLY A 102 1.28 -11.91 -8.47
CA GLY A 102 2.43 -12.44 -9.20
C GLY A 102 2.49 -11.95 -10.64
N LYS A 103 3.37 -12.61 -11.42
CA LYS A 103 3.48 -12.39 -12.86
C LYS A 103 2.20 -12.84 -13.58
N GLY A 104 1.99 -12.30 -14.77
CA GLY A 104 0.82 -12.56 -15.60
C GLY A 104 -0.36 -11.67 -15.22
N ARG A 105 -0.99 -11.08 -16.23
CA ARG A 105 -2.21 -10.28 -16.10
C ARG A 105 -3.36 -11.18 -15.69
N GLN A 106 -3.99 -10.87 -14.57
CA GLN A 106 -5.07 -11.68 -14.01
C GLN A 106 -6.05 -10.84 -13.19
N LYS A 107 -7.27 -11.35 -13.04
CA LYS A 107 -8.33 -10.73 -12.23
C LYS A 107 -8.27 -11.27 -10.81
N TYR A 108 -8.27 -10.37 -9.84
CA TYR A 108 -8.33 -10.68 -8.41
C TYR A 108 -9.65 -10.17 -7.83
N THR A 109 -10.40 -11.05 -7.17
CA THR A 109 -11.57 -10.63 -6.39
C THR A 109 -11.14 -9.88 -5.15
N LEU A 110 -11.54 -8.61 -5.04
CA LEU A 110 -11.24 -7.76 -3.90
C LEU A 110 -12.34 -7.88 -2.84
N ALA A 111 -13.60 -7.92 -3.27
CA ALA A 111 -14.74 -8.16 -2.40
C ALA A 111 -15.86 -8.88 -3.14
N LYS A 112 -16.70 -9.63 -2.42
CA LYS A 112 -17.85 -10.36 -2.94
C LYS A 112 -18.92 -10.54 -1.87
N GLY A 113 -20.17 -10.71 -2.28
CA GLY A 113 -21.29 -10.93 -1.36
C GLY A 113 -21.67 -9.69 -0.55
N LEU A 114 -21.39 -8.51 -1.09
CA LEU A 114 -21.73 -7.23 -0.48
C LEU A 114 -23.17 -6.81 -0.80
N ASP A 115 -23.72 -5.90 0.00
CA ASP A 115 -25.08 -5.39 -0.16
C ASP A 115 -25.13 -4.41 -1.34
N PRO A 116 -25.85 -4.73 -2.43
CA PRO A 116 -25.85 -3.88 -3.63
C PRO A 116 -26.49 -2.50 -3.42
N GLU A 117 -27.28 -2.32 -2.36
CA GLU A 117 -27.92 -1.04 -2.06
C GLU A 117 -27.01 -0.09 -1.27
N GLN A 118 -25.88 -0.58 -0.74
CA GLN A 118 -24.90 0.20 0.00
C GLN A 118 -23.75 0.67 -0.89
N VAL A 119 -23.16 1.81 -0.52
CA VAL A 119 -21.90 2.28 -1.11
C VAL A 119 -20.77 1.72 -0.26
N HIS A 120 -19.89 0.95 -0.90
CA HIS A 120 -18.73 0.33 -0.28
C HIS A 120 -17.45 1.06 -0.69
N ARG A 121 -16.43 1.09 0.18
CA ARG A 121 -15.10 1.65 -0.12
C ARG A 121 -14.10 0.53 -0.37
N ILE A 122 -13.34 0.68 -1.44
CA ILE A 122 -12.22 -0.20 -1.80
C ILE A 122 -10.94 0.62 -1.89
N SER A 123 -9.90 0.14 -1.20
CA SER A 123 -8.53 0.61 -1.38
C SER A 123 -7.60 -0.55 -1.71
N ILE A 124 -6.70 -0.37 -2.68
CA ILE A 124 -5.60 -1.27 -3.01
C ILE A 124 -4.30 -0.56 -2.67
N ILE A 125 -3.62 -0.99 -1.62
CA ILE A 125 -2.41 -0.34 -1.11
C ILE A 125 -1.22 -1.28 -1.29
N LYS A 126 -0.16 -0.84 -1.95
CA LYS A 126 1.06 -1.64 -2.10
C LYS A 126 1.80 -1.75 -0.78
N ARG A 127 1.75 -2.91 -0.12
CA ARG A 127 2.45 -3.11 1.17
C ARG A 127 3.94 -3.41 1.02
N SER A 128 4.32 -4.07 -0.07
CA SER A 128 5.68 -4.53 -0.32
C SER A 128 6.54 -3.44 -0.96
N GLU A 129 7.84 -3.39 -0.68
CA GLU A 129 8.73 -2.39 -1.26
C GLU A 129 9.08 -2.61 -2.74
N VAL A 130 9.78 -1.61 -3.29
CA VAL A 130 10.24 -1.53 -4.68
C VAL A 130 11.04 -2.76 -5.10
N GLY A 131 11.88 -3.30 -4.21
CA GLY A 131 12.74 -4.46 -4.50
C GLY A 131 11.98 -5.74 -4.85
N LEU A 132 10.69 -5.84 -4.46
CA LEU A 132 9.90 -7.06 -4.61
C LEU A 132 9.11 -7.12 -5.92
N GLY A 133 8.57 -5.99 -6.39
CA GLY A 133 7.61 -5.96 -7.49
C GLY A 133 7.22 -4.56 -7.97
N THR A 134 7.20 -4.35 -9.29
CA THR A 134 6.43 -3.28 -9.94
C THR A 134 5.08 -3.85 -10.36
N VAL A 135 4.01 -3.18 -9.97
CA VAL A 135 2.63 -3.59 -10.25
C VAL A 135 2.07 -2.72 -11.36
N ARG A 136 1.27 -3.31 -12.24
CA ARG A 136 0.41 -2.59 -13.19
C ARG A 136 -1.05 -2.87 -12.84
N PHE A 137 -1.84 -1.80 -12.79
CA PHE A 137 -3.29 -1.87 -12.68
C PHE A 137 -3.93 -1.66 -14.04
N TYR A 138 -4.87 -2.54 -14.39
CA TYR A 138 -5.55 -2.52 -15.69
C TYR A 138 -6.99 -2.03 -15.61
N GLY A 139 -7.55 -1.83 -14.42
CA GLY A 139 -8.94 -1.44 -14.25
C GLY A 139 -9.70 -2.34 -13.26
N PHE A 140 -10.94 -1.96 -13.01
CA PHE A 140 -11.88 -2.72 -12.18
C PHE A 140 -12.87 -3.49 -13.03
N GLU A 141 -13.49 -4.50 -12.42
CA GLU A 141 -14.60 -5.23 -13.00
C GLU A 141 -15.70 -5.41 -11.96
N LEU A 142 -16.91 -5.04 -12.37
CA LEU A 142 -18.12 -5.01 -11.55
C LEU A 142 -19.19 -5.92 -12.17
N PRO A 143 -20.19 -6.37 -11.40
CA PRO A 143 -21.39 -6.96 -11.99
C PRO A 143 -22.15 -5.94 -12.85
N ASP A 144 -23.01 -6.42 -13.75
CA ASP A 144 -23.97 -5.58 -14.47
C ASP A 144 -24.72 -4.63 -13.52
N GLY A 145 -24.83 -3.35 -13.91
CA GLY A 145 -25.43 -2.30 -13.08
C GLY A 145 -24.51 -1.74 -11.98
N GLY A 146 -23.31 -2.30 -11.80
CA GLY A 146 -22.32 -1.76 -10.88
C GLY A 146 -21.79 -0.38 -11.31
N GLU A 147 -21.49 0.43 -10.31
CA GLU A 147 -21.04 1.81 -10.49
C GLU A 147 -19.85 2.10 -9.56
N LEU A 148 -18.84 2.79 -10.09
CA LEU A 148 -17.79 3.41 -9.29
C LEU A 148 -18.16 4.86 -9.00
N ILE A 149 -17.77 5.33 -7.82
CA ILE A 149 -17.98 6.70 -7.35
C ILE A 149 -16.64 7.23 -6.85
N ARG A 150 -16.30 8.45 -7.23
CA ARG A 150 -15.06 9.09 -6.78
C ARG A 150 -15.10 9.32 -5.26
N PRO A 151 -14.13 8.79 -4.49
CA PRO A 151 -14.05 9.07 -3.06
C PRO A 151 -13.61 10.52 -2.80
N PRO A 152 -14.03 11.12 -1.67
CA PRO A 152 -13.50 12.41 -1.25
C PRO A 152 -12.01 12.30 -0.92
N ALA A 153 -11.24 13.33 -1.27
CA ALA A 153 -9.84 13.45 -0.92
C ALA A 153 -9.68 14.28 0.36
N PRO A 154 -8.78 13.90 1.28
CA PRO A 154 -8.36 14.80 2.34
C PRO A 154 -7.61 16.00 1.75
N GLU A 155 -7.63 17.12 2.46
CA GLU A 155 -6.88 18.32 2.04
C GLU A 155 -5.37 18.14 2.28
N ARG A 156 -5.03 17.44 3.38
CA ARG A 156 -3.68 17.23 3.89
C ARG A 156 -2.90 16.21 3.06
N LYS A 157 -1.64 16.53 2.79
CA LYS A 157 -0.71 15.71 2.02
C LYS A 157 0.61 15.56 2.76
N MET A 158 1.06 14.32 2.92
CA MET A 158 2.31 13.98 3.56
C MET A 158 3.23 13.23 2.61
N LEU A 159 4.50 13.64 2.53
CA LEU A 159 5.56 12.90 1.84
C LEU A 159 6.50 12.31 2.87
N VAL A 160 6.71 11.00 2.84
CA VAL A 160 7.68 10.34 3.72
C VAL A 160 8.81 9.71 2.90
N ILE A 161 10.03 10.12 3.21
CA ILE A 161 11.27 9.69 2.55
C ILE A 161 12.07 8.87 3.56
N GLY A 162 12.39 7.62 3.23
CA GLY A 162 13.11 6.80 4.20
C GLY A 162 13.57 5.43 3.71
N ASP A 163 14.02 4.60 4.64
CA ASP A 163 14.57 3.29 4.32
C ASP A 163 13.61 2.12 4.63
N SER A 164 14.15 0.99 5.05
CA SER A 164 13.43 -0.23 5.40
C SER A 164 12.39 0.00 6.50
N ILE A 165 12.66 0.92 7.44
CA ILE A 165 11.75 1.26 8.53
C ILE A 165 10.47 1.89 7.97
N THR A 166 10.62 2.83 7.02
CA THR A 166 9.49 3.49 6.33
C THR A 166 8.73 2.50 5.44
N CYS A 167 9.44 1.55 4.84
CA CYS A 167 8.87 0.50 4.01
C CYS A 167 8.18 -0.63 4.80
N GLY A 168 8.19 -0.61 6.14
CA GLY A 168 7.58 -1.65 6.96
C GLY A 168 8.28 -3.00 6.87
N TYR A 169 9.59 -3.02 6.60
CA TYR A 169 10.38 -4.26 6.48
C TYR A 169 10.26 -5.11 7.75
N GLY A 170 9.82 -6.36 7.58
CA GLY A 170 9.75 -7.36 8.66
C GLY A 170 8.84 -7.01 9.84
N ASN A 171 7.97 -6.00 9.73
CA ASN A 171 7.19 -5.52 10.88
C ASN A 171 6.13 -6.51 11.37
N GLU A 172 5.70 -7.45 10.52
CA GLU A 172 4.76 -8.53 10.86
C GLU A 172 5.45 -9.87 11.17
N ALA A 173 6.79 -9.93 11.09
CA ALA A 173 7.53 -11.11 11.50
C ALA A 173 7.36 -11.36 13.00
N LYS A 174 7.21 -12.64 13.38
CA LYS A 174 6.92 -13.01 14.77
C LYS A 174 8.15 -13.10 15.64
N VAL A 175 9.31 -13.32 15.02
CA VAL A 175 10.61 -13.42 15.70
C VAL A 175 11.70 -12.71 14.89
N PRO A 176 12.76 -12.19 15.54
CA PRO A 176 13.81 -11.44 14.83
C PRO A 176 14.58 -12.23 13.77
N GLY A 177 14.63 -13.56 13.90
CA GLY A 177 15.28 -14.43 12.92
C GLY A 177 14.48 -14.64 11.64
N GLU A 178 13.17 -14.37 11.66
CA GLU A 178 12.36 -14.33 10.44
C GLU A 178 12.72 -13.04 9.69
N GLY A 179 13.40 -13.16 8.56
CA GLY A 179 13.72 -12.01 7.72
C GLY A 179 12.51 -11.37 7.07
N ASN A 180 12.75 -10.52 6.09
CA ASN A 180 11.68 -9.92 5.31
C ASN A 180 11.20 -10.87 4.22
N THR A 181 9.94 -11.24 4.32
CA THR A 181 9.21 -11.97 3.29
C THR A 181 8.10 -11.08 2.75
N ILE A 182 7.48 -11.50 1.65
CA ILE A 182 6.32 -10.77 1.12
C ILE A 182 5.14 -10.79 2.08
N GLU A 183 5.06 -11.82 2.93
CA GLU A 183 4.04 -11.98 3.97
C GLU A 183 4.33 -11.12 5.20
N ASN A 184 5.60 -10.92 5.57
CA ASN A 184 5.96 -10.22 6.82
C ASN A 184 6.29 -8.72 6.63
N GLN A 185 6.25 -8.21 5.39
CA GLN A 185 6.42 -6.79 5.08
C GLN A 185 5.07 -6.11 4.93
N ASN A 186 4.71 -5.23 5.86
CA ASN A 186 3.45 -4.50 5.77
C ASN A 186 3.63 -2.98 5.83
N GLY A 187 3.83 -2.36 4.65
CA GLY A 187 3.86 -0.90 4.51
C GLY A 187 2.60 -0.18 5.01
N TYR A 188 1.40 -0.79 4.94
CA TYR A 188 0.18 -0.20 5.50
C TYR A 188 0.25 -0.01 7.02
N MET A 189 1.04 -0.86 7.69
CA MET A 189 1.32 -0.80 9.13
C MET A 189 2.70 -0.18 9.44
N SER A 190 3.33 0.52 8.49
CA SER A 190 4.49 1.35 8.79
C SER A 190 4.09 2.59 9.58
N TYR A 191 5.03 3.16 10.34
CA TYR A 191 4.77 4.37 11.13
C TYR A 191 4.23 5.52 10.26
N ALA A 192 4.74 5.62 9.03
CA ALA A 192 4.39 6.65 8.07
C ALA A 192 2.91 6.59 7.68
N LEU A 193 2.41 5.42 7.25
CA LEU A 193 1.00 5.30 6.85
C LEU A 193 0.05 5.24 8.05
N VAL A 194 0.50 4.75 9.21
CA VAL A 194 -0.29 4.84 10.45
C VAL A 194 -0.47 6.30 10.86
N ALA A 195 0.60 7.11 10.82
CA ALA A 195 0.52 8.54 11.10
C ALA A 195 -0.35 9.28 10.08
N ALA A 196 -0.20 8.97 8.78
CA ALA A 196 -1.01 9.58 7.71
C ALA A 196 -2.52 9.42 7.96
N ARG A 197 -2.94 8.22 8.34
CA ARG A 197 -4.34 7.94 8.67
C ARG A 197 -4.80 8.69 9.92
N ALA A 198 -3.96 8.77 10.95
CA ALA A 198 -4.27 9.53 12.17
C ALA A 198 -4.40 11.04 11.89
N LEU A 199 -3.68 11.54 10.90
CA LEU A 199 -3.70 12.94 10.47
C LEU A 199 -4.76 13.24 9.40
N ASN A 200 -5.52 12.23 8.95
CA ASN A 200 -6.41 12.33 7.79
C ASN A 200 -5.71 12.96 6.57
N ALA A 201 -4.56 12.41 6.19
CA ALA A 201 -3.73 12.90 5.09
C ALA A 201 -3.52 11.83 4.01
N ASP A 202 -3.54 12.25 2.76
CA ASP A 202 -3.00 11.44 1.67
C ASP A 202 -1.48 11.34 1.85
N ALA A 203 -0.92 10.15 1.72
CA ALA A 203 0.51 9.93 1.94
C ALA A 203 1.22 9.31 0.73
N MET A 204 2.31 9.94 0.32
CA MET A 204 3.25 9.39 -0.65
C MET A 204 4.52 8.96 0.07
N LEU A 205 4.93 7.70 -0.12
CA LEU A 205 6.19 7.18 0.43
C LEU A 205 7.20 7.01 -0.69
N VAL A 206 8.41 7.55 -0.48
CA VAL A 206 9.59 7.27 -1.29
C VAL A 206 10.56 6.54 -0.38
N CYS A 207 10.48 5.21 -0.35
CA CYS A 207 11.31 4.40 0.53
C CYS A 207 11.90 3.17 -0.13
N TRP A 208 13.10 2.78 0.32
CA TRP A 208 13.76 1.56 -0.11
C TRP A 208 14.73 1.06 0.96
N SER A 209 14.55 -0.19 1.38
CA SER A 209 15.46 -0.88 2.29
C SER A 209 16.92 -0.79 1.88
N GLY A 210 17.77 -0.50 2.86
CA GLY A 210 19.22 -0.41 2.69
C GLY A 210 19.70 0.90 2.03
N ARG A 211 18.81 1.80 1.60
CA ARG A 211 19.20 3.09 1.04
C ARG A 211 19.45 4.13 2.12
N GLY A 212 20.43 5.00 1.89
CA GLY A 212 20.77 6.10 2.78
C GLY A 212 20.68 7.47 2.09
N MET A 213 20.99 8.51 2.86
CA MET A 213 21.07 9.90 2.39
C MET A 213 22.33 10.11 1.53
N TYR A 214 23.49 9.83 2.12
CA TYR A 214 24.82 9.96 1.53
C TYR A 214 25.37 8.64 1.02
N ARG A 215 25.12 7.54 1.73
CA ARG A 215 25.59 6.20 1.39
C ARG A 215 24.65 5.10 1.89
N ASN A 216 24.57 4.02 1.15
CA ASN A 216 23.73 2.86 1.40
C ASN A 216 24.36 1.89 2.39
N ARG A 217 23.58 0.89 2.82
CA ARG A 217 24.00 -0.15 3.76
C ARG A 217 25.16 -1.00 3.25
N SER A 218 25.26 -1.21 1.93
CA SER A 218 26.31 -2.01 1.30
C SER A 218 27.70 -1.41 1.56
N ALA A 219 28.73 -2.26 1.55
CA ALA A 219 30.13 -1.81 1.58
C ALA A 219 30.63 -1.45 0.17
N GLU A 220 30.20 -2.21 -0.83
CA GLU A 220 30.58 -1.99 -2.22
C GLU A 220 29.72 -0.90 -2.86
N ASN A 221 30.39 0.02 -3.56
CA ASN A 221 29.79 1.13 -4.32
C ASN A 221 28.62 1.79 -3.55
N ASP A 222 28.89 2.13 -2.28
CA ASP A 222 27.83 2.42 -1.32
C ASP A 222 27.09 3.71 -1.62
N GLN A 223 27.62 4.59 -2.46
CA GLN A 223 26.92 5.80 -2.93
C GLN A 223 26.05 5.59 -4.18
N ALA A 224 26.02 4.38 -4.76
CA ALA A 224 25.22 4.11 -5.95
C ALA A 224 23.74 3.96 -5.64
N GLY A 225 22.92 4.84 -6.21
CA GLY A 225 21.47 4.84 -5.98
C GLY A 225 21.11 5.07 -4.51
N THR A 226 21.70 6.09 -3.88
CA THR A 226 21.20 6.63 -2.61
C THR A 226 19.80 7.18 -2.81
N LEU A 227 19.04 7.33 -1.72
CA LEU A 227 17.62 7.68 -1.86
C LEU A 227 17.40 9.06 -2.52
N PRO A 228 18.20 10.11 -2.25
CA PRO A 228 18.13 11.36 -3.01
C PRO A 228 18.31 11.18 -4.52
N LYS A 229 19.19 10.26 -4.96
CA LYS A 229 19.43 10.00 -6.40
C LYS A 229 18.28 9.25 -7.07
N LEU A 230 17.43 8.59 -6.29
CA LEU A 230 16.26 7.85 -6.77
C LEU A 230 14.97 8.65 -6.55
N PHE A 231 15.06 9.81 -5.90
CA PHE A 231 13.91 10.58 -5.42
C PHE A 231 13.00 11.05 -6.53
N ASP A 232 13.49 11.28 -7.74
CA ASP A 232 12.67 11.76 -8.86
C ASP A 232 12.00 10.62 -9.64
N GLN A 233 12.25 9.35 -9.32
CA GLN A 233 11.79 8.23 -10.15
C GLN A 233 10.38 7.76 -9.76
N ILE A 234 9.56 7.43 -10.76
CA ILE A 234 8.29 6.71 -10.55
C ILE A 234 8.58 5.23 -10.30
N LEU A 235 9.44 4.65 -11.14
CA LEU A 235 9.85 3.25 -11.09
C LEU A 235 11.36 3.18 -10.83
N PRO A 236 11.82 2.87 -9.61
CA PRO A 236 13.24 3.04 -9.23
C PRO A 236 14.27 2.13 -9.93
N PHE A 237 13.81 1.28 -10.84
CA PHE A 237 14.64 0.43 -11.69
C PHE A 237 14.62 0.86 -13.16
N ASP A 238 13.87 1.92 -13.48
CA ASP A 238 13.69 2.50 -14.80
C ASP A 238 13.93 4.00 -14.67
N ALA A 239 15.21 4.38 -14.75
CA ALA A 239 15.69 5.71 -14.38
C ALA A 239 15.16 6.84 -15.27
N ASP A 240 14.64 6.49 -16.45
CA ASP A 240 14.17 7.45 -17.45
C ASP A 240 12.73 7.93 -17.17
N ILE A 241 12.00 7.27 -16.25
CA ILE A 241 10.63 7.61 -15.92
C ILE A 241 10.58 8.43 -14.64
N LEU A 242 10.56 9.75 -14.83
CA LEU A 242 10.56 10.74 -13.75
C LEU A 242 9.15 11.14 -13.32
N TRP A 243 9.02 11.46 -12.04
CA TRP A 243 7.81 11.95 -11.40
C TRP A 243 7.67 13.45 -11.62
N ASP A 244 6.47 13.86 -12.00
CA ASP A 244 6.07 15.27 -11.95
C ASP A 244 5.64 15.63 -10.52
N HIS A 245 6.51 16.33 -9.80
CA HIS A 245 6.28 16.75 -8.42
C HIS A 245 5.12 17.74 -8.27
N ALA A 246 4.71 18.44 -9.34
CA ALA A 246 3.55 19.34 -9.27
C ALA A 246 2.22 18.59 -9.05
N ARG A 247 2.18 17.27 -9.30
CA ARG A 247 1.00 16.42 -9.08
C ARG A 247 0.71 16.14 -7.61
N PHE A 248 1.69 16.34 -6.73
CA PHE A 248 1.55 16.13 -5.29
C PHE A 248 2.50 17.08 -4.55
N VAL A 249 1.99 18.24 -4.12
CA VAL A 249 2.71 19.19 -3.28
C VAL A 249 2.36 18.89 -1.81
N PRO A 250 3.29 18.32 -1.02
CA PRO A 250 3.01 17.95 0.37
C PRO A 250 2.95 19.18 1.28
N ASP A 251 2.12 19.10 2.31
CA ASP A 251 2.10 20.06 3.44
C ASP A 251 3.19 19.70 4.47
N VAL A 252 3.55 18.41 4.57
CA VAL A 252 4.59 17.92 5.47
C VAL A 252 5.50 16.93 4.74
N ILE A 253 6.81 17.10 4.87
CA ILE A 253 7.82 16.14 4.42
C ILE A 253 8.57 15.58 5.62
N VAL A 254 8.52 14.26 5.77
CA VAL A 254 9.21 13.53 6.82
C VAL A 254 10.39 12.78 6.21
N ILE A 255 11.58 12.99 6.73
CA ILE A 255 12.78 12.27 6.29
C ILE A 255 13.25 11.38 7.44
N ASN A 256 13.21 10.06 7.26
CA ASN A 256 13.79 9.09 8.19
C ASN A 256 14.91 8.31 7.49
N LEU A 257 16.07 8.96 7.40
CA LEU A 257 17.28 8.46 6.76
C LEU A 257 18.49 8.71 7.66
N GLY A 258 19.47 7.80 7.57
CA GLY A 258 20.70 7.86 8.35
C GLY A 258 21.10 6.50 8.94
N THR A 259 20.14 5.58 9.12
CA THR A 259 20.38 4.23 9.64
C THR A 259 21.43 3.49 8.81
N ASN A 260 21.26 3.52 7.48
CA ASN A 260 22.14 2.83 6.54
C ASN A 260 23.47 3.56 6.32
N ASP A 261 23.45 4.90 6.36
CA ASP A 261 24.64 5.74 6.29
C ASP A 261 25.59 5.47 7.46
N ALA A 262 25.02 5.37 8.66
CA ALA A 262 25.76 5.13 9.88
C ALA A 262 26.19 3.66 10.04
N ALA A 263 25.78 2.75 9.14
CA ALA A 263 26.08 1.34 9.33
C ALA A 263 27.58 1.01 9.15
N GLU A 264 28.14 0.21 10.06
CA GLU A 264 29.59 -0.04 10.13
C GLU A 264 30.02 -1.37 9.51
N LEU A 265 29.13 -2.37 9.42
CA LEU A 265 29.44 -3.74 8.94
C LEU A 265 30.68 -4.33 9.61
N ASP A 266 30.72 -4.39 10.94
CA ASP A 266 31.86 -4.95 11.68
C ASP A 266 33.22 -4.32 11.27
N GLY A 267 33.20 -3.01 11.01
CA GLY A 267 34.38 -2.24 10.62
C GLY A 267 34.74 -2.30 9.14
N VAL A 268 33.97 -3.01 8.30
CA VAL A 268 34.18 -3.03 6.85
C VAL A 268 33.97 -1.64 6.25
N LYS A 269 33.04 -0.84 6.80
CA LYS A 269 32.81 0.54 6.34
C LYS A 269 33.62 1.52 7.18
N SER A 270 34.23 2.49 6.50
CA SER A 270 34.82 3.65 7.15
C SER A 270 33.77 4.44 7.95
N PRO A 271 34.17 5.20 8.99
CA PRO A 271 33.29 6.14 9.66
C PRO A 271 32.57 7.04 8.65
N LEU A 272 31.31 7.38 8.94
CA LEU A 272 30.53 8.28 8.10
C LEU A 272 31.17 9.68 8.12
N PRO A 273 31.62 10.24 6.98
CA PRO A 273 32.19 11.58 6.96
C PRO A 273 31.10 12.63 7.27
N LYS A 274 31.28 13.38 8.37
CA LYS A 274 30.31 14.36 8.86
C LYS A 274 30.02 15.44 7.81
N GLU A 275 31.06 16.10 7.31
CA GLU A 275 30.94 17.24 6.40
C GLU A 275 30.19 16.84 5.12
N GLU A 276 30.52 15.68 4.54
CA GLU A 276 29.94 15.22 3.28
C GLU A 276 28.50 14.76 3.47
N PHE A 277 28.19 14.13 4.61
CA PHE A 277 26.83 13.77 4.97
C PHE A 277 25.95 15.02 5.13
N ILE A 278 26.39 16.00 5.93
CA ILE A 278 25.64 17.24 6.17
C ILE A 278 25.43 18.00 4.86
N LYS A 279 26.49 18.14 4.05
CA LYS A 279 26.40 18.80 2.74
C LYS A 279 25.39 18.11 1.82
N THR A 280 25.38 16.78 1.78
CA THR A 280 24.43 16.01 0.97
C THR A 280 22.99 16.17 1.48
N TYR A 281 22.81 16.17 2.80
CA TYR A 281 21.51 16.35 3.42
C TYR A 281 20.95 17.74 3.11
N ILE A 282 21.74 18.80 3.31
CA ILE A 282 21.36 20.19 3.00
C ILE A 282 20.97 20.33 1.53
N ALA A 283 21.80 19.84 0.59
CA ALA A 283 21.48 19.90 -0.83
C ALA A 283 20.16 19.20 -1.19
N PHE A 284 19.82 18.11 -0.49
CA PHE A 284 18.55 17.44 -0.69
C PHE A 284 17.38 18.22 -0.09
N LEU A 285 17.54 18.87 1.07
CA LEU A 285 16.52 19.74 1.65
C LEU A 285 16.28 21.00 0.80
N GLU A 286 17.32 21.59 0.23
CA GLU A 286 17.19 22.69 -0.75
C GLU A 286 16.31 22.25 -1.93
N ARG A 287 16.57 21.06 -2.48
CA ARG A 287 15.75 20.48 -3.55
C ARG A 287 14.29 20.28 -3.12
N LEU A 288 14.04 19.79 -1.91
CA LEU A 288 12.68 19.61 -1.40
C LEU A 288 11.97 20.95 -1.19
N ARG A 289 12.68 21.98 -0.75
CA ARG A 289 12.15 23.35 -0.62
C ARG A 289 11.83 23.99 -1.96
N GLU A 290 12.59 23.72 -3.01
CA GLU A 290 12.23 24.15 -4.36
C GLU A 290 10.90 23.54 -4.84
N LEU A 291 10.66 22.26 -4.48
CA LEU A 291 9.50 21.51 -4.92
C LEU A 291 8.24 21.77 -4.09
N ALA A 292 8.41 22.04 -2.79
CA ALA A 292 7.35 22.34 -1.85
C ALA A 292 7.81 23.44 -0.88
N PRO A 293 7.77 24.71 -1.29
CA PRO A 293 8.33 25.82 -0.52
C PRO A 293 7.73 25.96 0.89
N GLU A 294 6.43 25.71 1.01
CA GLU A 294 5.64 25.89 2.24
C GLU A 294 5.55 24.62 3.11
N ALA A 295 6.15 23.50 2.69
CA ALA A 295 6.02 22.25 3.43
C ALA A 295 6.76 22.29 4.77
N TYR A 296 6.18 21.79 5.85
CA TYR A 296 6.92 21.58 7.10
C TYR A 296 7.87 20.39 6.95
N LEU A 297 9.10 20.52 7.43
CA LEU A 297 10.12 19.45 7.36
C LEU A 297 10.30 18.78 8.73
N VAL A 298 10.14 17.46 8.78
CA VAL A 298 10.48 16.66 9.96
C VAL A 298 11.71 15.83 9.65
N LEU A 299 12.86 16.26 10.17
CA LEU A 299 14.12 15.51 10.07
C LEU A 299 14.16 14.49 11.19
N SER A 300 14.05 13.21 10.85
CA SER A 300 13.92 12.15 11.84
C SER A 300 14.97 11.05 11.73
N ILE A 301 15.19 10.36 12.84
CA ILE A 301 16.12 9.23 12.92
C ILE A 301 15.65 8.22 13.97
N GLY A 302 15.90 6.94 13.69
CA GLY A 302 15.57 5.84 14.58
C GLY A 302 14.42 4.97 14.08
N PRO A 303 14.10 3.88 14.79
CA PRO A 303 14.62 3.55 16.12
C PRO A 303 15.81 2.57 16.10
N MET A 304 16.32 2.20 14.92
CA MET A 304 17.35 1.16 14.78
C MET A 304 18.78 1.65 14.98
N LYS A 305 19.12 2.82 14.43
CA LYS A 305 20.42 3.47 14.62
C LYS A 305 20.21 4.98 14.74
N TYR A 306 21.05 5.63 15.54
CA TYR A 306 20.93 7.04 15.91
C TYR A 306 22.21 7.79 15.58
N GLY A 307 23.28 7.46 16.31
CA GLY A 307 24.58 8.09 16.15
C GLY A 307 25.31 7.62 14.87
N PRO A 308 26.08 8.50 14.22
CA PRO A 308 26.29 9.90 14.62
C PRO A 308 25.24 10.87 14.08
N VAL A 309 24.29 10.40 13.25
CA VAL A 309 23.33 11.25 12.52
C VAL A 309 22.43 12.06 13.44
N ALA A 310 21.95 11.47 14.54
CA ALA A 310 21.08 12.15 15.51
C ALA A 310 21.71 13.44 16.07
N ASP A 311 23.03 13.46 16.27
CA ASP A 311 23.75 14.62 16.78
C ASP A 311 23.91 15.73 15.72
N TRP A 312 23.76 15.39 14.44
CA TRP A 312 23.94 16.30 13.32
C TRP A 312 22.62 16.87 12.79
N LEU A 313 21.49 16.23 13.08
CA LEU A 313 20.18 16.71 12.65
C LEU A 313 19.86 18.14 13.15
N PRO A 314 20.17 18.54 14.39
CA PRO A 314 19.95 19.93 14.82
C PRO A 314 20.75 20.95 14.03
N GLU A 315 22.00 20.62 13.66
CA GLU A 315 22.85 21.47 12.82
C GLU A 315 22.22 21.63 11.42
N ILE A 316 21.77 20.54 10.81
CA ILE A 316 21.09 20.56 9.51
C ILE A 316 19.76 21.35 9.59
N ALA A 317 18.94 21.08 10.60
CA ALA A 317 17.63 21.72 10.78
C ALA A 317 17.75 23.24 10.96
N SER A 318 18.81 23.71 11.63
CA SER A 318 19.04 25.15 11.84
C SER A 318 19.24 25.97 10.55
N SER A 319 19.46 25.30 9.42
CA SER A 319 19.60 25.94 8.11
C SER A 319 18.28 26.16 7.38
N PHE A 320 17.15 25.70 7.94
CA PHE A 320 15.84 25.74 7.30
C PHE A 320 14.74 26.19 8.28
N GLU A 321 13.86 27.07 7.81
CA GLU A 321 12.62 27.42 8.53
C GLU A 321 11.62 26.24 8.51
N ASP A 322 10.59 26.31 9.35
CA ASP A 322 9.51 25.31 9.43
C ASP A 322 10.01 23.86 9.52
N THR A 323 11.08 23.66 10.28
CA THR A 323 11.81 22.40 10.38
C THR A 323 11.93 21.96 11.83
N SER A 324 11.58 20.70 12.12
CA SER A 324 11.75 20.07 13.42
C SER A 324 12.60 18.81 13.33
N VAL A 325 13.29 18.50 14.43
CA VAL A 325 14.03 17.25 14.60
C VAL A 325 13.21 16.27 15.44
N LEU A 326 13.06 15.04 14.97
CA LEU A 326 12.41 13.96 15.69
C LEU A 326 13.36 12.77 15.86
N VAL A 327 13.81 12.53 17.09
CA VAL A 327 14.55 11.31 17.43
C VAL A 327 13.56 10.31 18.04
N TYR A 328 13.24 9.25 17.32
CA TYR A 328 12.29 8.24 17.80
C TYR A 328 12.81 7.55 19.06
N ALA A 329 11.92 7.22 20.00
CA ALA A 329 12.28 6.48 21.19
C ALA A 329 12.91 5.10 20.83
N PRO A 330 13.87 4.60 21.62
CA PRO A 330 14.45 3.27 21.41
C PRO A 330 13.43 2.15 21.60
N PHE A 331 13.82 0.94 21.20
CA PHE A 331 13.06 -0.26 21.53
C PHE A 331 12.99 -0.43 23.05
N SER A 332 11.78 -0.54 23.56
CA SER A 332 11.45 -0.68 24.99
C SER A 332 11.45 -2.14 25.45
N GLY A 333 11.36 -3.09 24.51
CA GLY A 333 11.37 -4.52 24.80
C GLY A 333 11.20 -5.38 23.55
N LYS A 334 11.10 -6.70 23.75
CA LYS A 334 11.03 -7.67 22.65
C LYS A 334 9.82 -7.48 21.74
N ALA A 335 8.72 -6.93 22.25
CA ALA A 335 7.51 -6.68 21.47
C ALA A 335 7.74 -5.63 20.36
N ASP A 336 8.75 -4.78 20.50
CA ASP A 336 9.09 -3.73 19.53
C ASP A 336 9.91 -4.27 18.36
N ILE A 337 10.38 -5.51 18.44
CA ILE A 337 11.35 -6.09 17.52
C ILE A 337 10.67 -7.07 16.57
N GLY A 338 10.60 -6.69 15.30
CA GLY A 338 10.22 -7.53 14.17
C GLY A 338 11.44 -8.19 13.51
N GLY A 339 11.27 -8.53 12.24
CA GLY A 339 12.22 -9.34 11.46
C GLY A 339 13.54 -8.63 11.18
N HIS A 340 14.65 -9.38 11.27
CA HIS A 340 16.02 -8.83 11.23
C HIS A 340 16.19 -7.59 12.12
N TYR A 341 15.60 -7.60 13.32
CA TYR A 341 15.66 -6.52 14.30
C TYR A 341 15.07 -5.18 13.84
N HIS A 342 14.21 -5.19 12.81
CA HIS A 342 13.45 -4.00 12.42
C HIS A 342 12.30 -3.73 13.40
N PRO A 343 11.68 -2.54 13.37
CA PRO A 343 10.52 -2.24 14.20
C PRO A 343 9.35 -3.18 13.88
N SER A 344 8.75 -3.76 14.91
CA SER A 344 7.47 -4.47 14.79
C SER A 344 6.32 -3.50 14.48
N VAL A 345 5.14 -4.04 14.14
CA VAL A 345 3.92 -3.23 14.05
C VAL A 345 3.61 -2.47 15.36
N ALA A 346 3.91 -3.05 16.53
CA ALA A 346 3.71 -2.37 17.80
C ALA A 346 4.60 -1.13 17.90
N LYS A 347 5.90 -1.27 17.62
CA LYS A 347 6.82 -0.13 17.61
C LYS A 347 6.48 0.89 16.53
N ALA A 348 6.05 0.45 15.34
CA ALA A 348 5.63 1.35 14.27
C ALA A 348 4.44 2.22 14.68
N LYS A 349 3.50 1.70 15.48
CA LYS A 349 2.40 2.50 16.04
C LYS A 349 2.88 3.51 17.07
N ASP A 350 3.90 3.19 17.85
CA ASP A 350 4.48 4.13 18.82
C ASP A 350 5.20 5.26 18.10
N MET A 351 6.02 4.93 17.11
CA MET A 351 6.64 5.91 16.21
C MET A 351 5.61 6.78 15.51
N ALA A 352 4.48 6.22 15.07
CA ALA A 352 3.42 7.00 14.44
C ALA A 352 2.85 8.06 15.40
N ARG A 353 2.68 7.74 16.68
CA ARG A 353 2.23 8.72 17.69
C ARG A 353 3.27 9.82 17.89
N GLU A 354 4.55 9.46 18.03
CA GLU A 354 5.65 10.43 18.14
C GLU A 354 5.70 11.38 16.92
N LEU A 355 5.46 10.85 15.72
CA LEU A 355 5.39 11.65 14.49
C LEU A 355 4.17 12.56 14.44
N VAL A 356 2.99 12.06 14.80
CA VAL A 356 1.74 12.86 14.86
C VAL A 356 1.90 14.02 15.85
N ASP A 357 2.41 13.74 17.05
CA ASP A 357 2.64 14.75 18.09
C ASP A 357 3.62 15.83 17.61
N THR A 358 4.68 15.42 16.90
CA THR A 358 5.65 16.34 16.30
C THR A 358 4.97 17.21 15.25
N ILE A 359 4.19 16.64 14.34
CA ILE A 359 3.50 17.40 13.28
C ILE A 359 2.48 18.37 13.88
N HIS A 360 1.68 17.96 14.85
CA HIS A 360 0.73 18.85 15.53
C HIS A 360 1.42 19.99 16.31
N SER A 361 2.67 19.80 16.74
CA SER A 361 3.44 20.89 17.37
C SER A 361 3.92 21.96 16.37
N MET A 362 3.97 21.61 15.08
CA MET A 362 4.42 22.49 14.00
C MET A 362 3.26 23.10 13.22
N VAL A 363 2.18 22.34 13.06
CA VAL A 363 1.08 22.67 12.15
C VAL A 363 -0.24 22.76 12.92
N ALA A 364 -0.92 23.88 12.78
CA ALA A 364 -2.28 24.07 13.30
C ALA A 364 -3.30 23.44 12.34
N TRP A 365 -3.45 22.13 12.43
CA TRP A 365 -4.51 21.39 11.73
C TRP A 365 -5.74 21.29 12.64
N GLU A 366 -6.85 21.94 12.26
CA GLU A 366 -8.14 21.81 12.96
C GLU A 366 -8.65 20.37 12.84
N GLU A 367 -9.12 19.77 13.95
CA GLU A 367 -9.54 18.35 13.98
C GLU A 367 -10.67 18.01 13.00
#